data_AF-A0A2U3LF63-F1
#
_entry.id   AF-A0A2U3LF63-F1
#
_cell.length_a   1.000
_cell.length_b   1.000
_cell.length_c   1.000
_cell.angle_alpha   90.00
_cell.angle_beta   90.00
_cell.angle_gamma   90.00
#
_symmetry.space_group_name_H-M   'P 1'
#
loop_
_entity.id
_entity.type
_entity.pdbx_description
1 polymer ?
#
loop_
_entity_poly.entity_id
_entity_poly.type
_entity_poly.pdbx_seq_one_letter_code
_entity_poly.pdbx_strand_id
1 'polypeptide(L)' 'MVSNIQKVMELIETLTPDEKKLIYKKMNDEINGKLLNFLDVINERAERMPISVDDITKEVEEVRNTNYGKI' A
#
# COMPACT_ATOMS: atom_id res chain seq x y z
N MET A 1 -1.09 -26.04 17.01
CA MET A 1 -1.64 -24.80 17.60
C MET A 1 -2.48 -24.13 16.53
N VAL A 2 -3.81 -24.08 16.68
CA VAL A 2 -4.67 -23.46 15.66
C VAL A 2 -4.39 -21.95 15.66
N SER A 3 -4.06 -21.38 14.51
CA SER A 3 -3.74 -19.96 14.42
C SER A 3 -4.99 -19.11 14.70
N ASN A 4 -4.80 -17.93 15.28
CA ASN A 4 -5.92 -17.01 15.53
C ASN A 4 -6.64 -16.61 14.23
N ILE A 5 -5.91 -16.59 13.10
CA ILE A 5 -6.48 -16.33 11.77
C ILE A 5 -7.45 -17.45 11.38
N GLN A 6 -7.07 -18.71 11.60
CA GLN A 6 -7.91 -19.86 11.27
C GLN A 6 -9.27 -19.81 12.00
N LYS A 7 -9.26 -19.49 13.30
CA LYS A 7 -10.48 -19.35 14.11
C LYS A 7 -11.38 -18.21 13.63
N VAL A 8 -10.79 -17.09 13.22
CA VAL A 8 -11.55 -15.94 12.69
C VAL A 8 -12.17 -16.30 11.34
N MET A 9 -11.48 -17.05 10.48
CA MET A 9 -12.02 -17.52 9.20
C MET A 9 -13.20 -18.48 9.41
N GLU A 10 -13.08 -19.44 10.32
CA GLU A 10 -14.16 -20.36 10.69
C GLU A 10 -15.40 -19.59 11.21
N LEU A 11 -15.21 -18.55 12.02
CA LEU A 11 -16.31 -17.69 12.47
C LEU A 11 -16.94 -16.92 11.31
N ILE A 12 -16.14 -16.36 10.42
CA ILE A 12 -16.64 -15.66 9.23
C ILE A 12 -17.47 -16.61 8.37
N GLU A 13 -17.09 -17.88 8.21
CA GLU A 13 -17.84 -18.85 7.42
C GLU A 13 -19.27 -19.04 7.92
N THR A 14 -19.49 -18.99 9.23
CA THR A 14 -20.81 -19.15 9.87
C THR A 14 -21.76 -17.96 9.67
N LEU A 15 -21.26 -16.82 9.19
CA LEU A 15 -22.06 -15.60 9.00
C LEU A 15 -22.91 -15.63 7.73
N THR A 16 -24.01 -14.88 7.77
CA THR A 16 -24.85 -14.63 6.60
C THR A 16 -24.13 -13.74 5.56
N PRO A 17 -24.56 -13.75 4.29
CA PRO A 17 -23.97 -12.87 3.27
C PRO A 17 -24.00 -11.38 3.63
N ASP A 18 -25.05 -10.90 4.30
CA ASP A 18 -25.19 -9.49 4.67
C ASP A 18 -24.22 -9.09 5.80
N GLU A 19 -24.03 -9.96 6.79
CA GLU A 19 -23.04 -9.76 7.86
C GLU A 19 -21.61 -9.78 7.30
N LYS A 20 -21.31 -10.71 6.38
CA LYS A 20 -20.03 -10.75 5.66
C LYS A 20 -19.79 -9.44 4.92
N LYS A 21 -20.80 -8.93 4.22
CA LYS A 21 -20.72 -7.66 3.48
C LYS A 21 -20.40 -6.48 4.40
N LEU A 22 -20.99 -6.42 5.60
CA LEU A 22 -20.69 -5.37 6.58
C LEU A 22 -19.23 -5.42 7.06
N ILE A 23 -18.72 -6.62 7.36
CA ILE A 23 -17.33 -6.81 7.78
C ILE A 23 -16.36 -6.40 6.66
N TYR A 24 -16.56 -6.91 5.44
CA TYR A 24 -15.70 -6.56 4.31
C TYR A 24 -15.74 -5.07 3.99
N LYS A 25 -16.90 -4.44 4.07
CA LYS A 25 -17.02 -2.99 3.90
C LYS A 25 -16.17 -2.25 4.94
N LYS A 26 -16.29 -2.61 6.22
CA LYS A 26 -15.51 -1.98 7.29
C LYS A 26 -14.00 -2.18 7.11
N MET A 27 -13.57 -3.38 6.71
CA MET A 27 -12.16 -3.65 6.40
C MET A 27 -11.67 -2.80 5.23
N ASN A 28 -12.46 -2.68 4.17
CA ASN A 28 -12.15 -1.85 3.01
C ASN A 28 -12.04 -0.37 3.40
N ASP A 29 -12.97 0.14 4.20
CA ASP A 29 -12.96 1.53 4.68
C ASP A 29 -11.72 1.81 5.54
N GLU A 30 -11.32 0.86 6.41
CA GLU A 30 -10.10 0.98 7.22
C GLU A 30 -8.82 0.97 6.38
N ILE A 31 -8.74 0.07 5.39
CA ILE A 31 -7.61 0.00 4.46
C ILE A 31 -7.50 1.31 3.67
N ASN A 32 -8.62 1.81 3.14
CA ASN A 32 -8.64 3.07 2.40
C ASN A 32 -8.22 4.25 3.29
N GLY A 33 -8.69 4.31 4.54
CA GLY A 33 -8.25 5.33 5.49
C GLY A 33 -6.73 5.28 5.76
N LYS A 34 -6.17 4.09 5.94
CA LYS A 34 -4.71 3.92 6.12
C LYS A 34 -3.91 4.32 4.88
N LEU A 35 -4.41 3.97 3.68
CA LEU A 35 -3.79 4.36 2.41
C LEU A 35 -3.80 5.88 2.21
N LEU A 36 -4.92 6.55 2.51
CA LEU A 36 -5.01 8.00 2.44
C LEU A 36 -4.01 8.68 3.39
N ASN A 37 -3.97 8.25 4.66
CA ASN A 37 -2.99 8.78 5.62
C ASN A 37 -1.55 8.57 5.16
N PHE A 38 -1.25 7.41 4.55
CA PHE A 38 0.07 7.17 3.99
C PHE A 38 0.40 8.12 2.84
N LEU A 39 -0.56 8.34 1.92
CA LEU A 39 -0.40 9.27 0.80
C LEU A 39 -0.19 10.71 1.29
N ASP A 40 -0.91 11.13 2.33
CA ASP A 40 -0.73 12.46 2.92
C ASP A 40 0.69 12.66 3.47
N VAL A 41 1.22 11.65 4.18
CA VAL A 41 2.62 11.69 4.67
C VAL A 41 3.64 11.76 3.53
N ILE A 42 3.40 11.02 2.44
CA ILE A 42 4.27 11.05 1.26
C ILE A 42 4.20 12.41 0.56
N ASN A 43 3.00 12.98 0.42
CA ASN A 43 2.80 14.29 -0.18
C ASN A 43 3.47 15.39 0.65
N GLU A 44 3.28 15.40 1.97
CA GLU A 44 3.98 16.35 2.86
C GLU A 44 5.50 16.25 2.71
N ARG A 45 6.03 15.03 2.61
CA ARG A 45 7.46 14.81 2.40
C ARG A 45 7.92 15.35 1.05
N ALA A 46 7.16 15.09 -0.02
CA ALA A 46 7.47 15.55 -1.37
C ALA A 46 7.43 17.08 -1.47
N GLU A 47 6.51 17.74 -0.75
CA GLU A 47 6.45 19.21 -0.68
C GLU A 47 7.64 19.81 0.10
N ARG A 48 8.05 19.18 1.22
CA ARG A 48 9.16 19.68 2.04
C ARG A 48 10.53 19.42 1.41
N MET A 49 10.67 18.31 0.69
CA MET A 49 11.91 17.90 0.02
C MET A 49 11.59 17.55 -1.44
N PRO A 50 11.30 18.56 -2.27
CA PRO A 50 11.05 18.33 -3.68
C PRO A 50 12.32 17.79 -4.33
N ILE A 51 12.19 16.69 -5.05
CA ILE A 51 13.25 16.13 -5.89
C ILE A 51 13.04 16.66 -7.30
N SER A 52 14.07 17.23 -7.91
CA SER A 52 13.95 17.73 -9.27
C SER A 52 13.81 16.57 -10.26
N VAL A 53 13.14 16.82 -11.39
CA VAL A 53 13.04 15.83 -12.48
C VAL A 53 14.43 15.49 -13.01
N ASP A 54 15.37 16.44 -12.99
CA ASP A 54 16.75 16.23 -13.43
C ASP A 54 17.49 15.26 -12.51
N ASP A 55 17.33 15.38 -11.18
CA ASP A 55 17.91 14.45 -10.20
C ASP A 55 17.34 13.04 -10.36
N ILE A 56 16.02 12.93 -10.56
CA ILE A 56 15.36 11.64 -10.85
C ILE A 56 15.92 11.03 -12.13
N THR A 57 16.02 11.83 -13.20
CA THR A 57 16.51 11.41 -14.51
C THR A 57 17.95 10.92 -14.39
N LYS A 58 18.81 11.63 -13.66
CA LYS A 58 20.19 11.24 -13.42
C LYS A 58 20.28 9.87 -12.74
N GLU A 59 19.53 9.65 -11.65
CA GLU A 59 19.55 8.37 -10.94
C GLU A 59 19.05 7.21 -11.82
N VAL A 60 17.98 7.44 -12.59
CA VAL A 60 17.44 6.46 -13.53
C VAL A 60 18.46 6.11 -14.61
N GLU A 61 19.16 7.09 -15.16
CA GLU A 61 20.23 6.86 -16.14
C GLU A 61 21.43 6.16 -15.50
N GLU A 62 21.79 6.44 -14.25
CA GLU A 62 22.85 5.71 -13.53
C GLU A 62 22.51 4.22 -13.37
N VAL A 63 21.28 3.90 -12.95
CA VAL A 63 20.80 2.51 -12.85
C VAL A 63 20.75 1.84 -14.23
N ARG A 64 20.24 2.55 -15.25
CA ARG A 64 20.19 2.04 -16.64
C ARG A 64 21.60 1.73 -17.15
N ASN A 65 22.53 2.66 -16.99
CA ASN A 65 23.92 2.51 -17.43
C ASN A 65 24.62 1.34 -16.73
N THR A 66 24.30 1.13 -15.44
CA THR A 66 24.81 -0.01 -14.67
C THR A 66 24.32 -1.35 -15.22
N ASN A 67 23.04 -1.42 -15.60
CA ASN A 67 22.41 -2.67 -16.03
C ASN A 67 22.63 -3.00 -17.52
N TYR A 68 22.76 -1.99 -18.37
CA TYR A 68 22.75 -2.16 -19.83
C TYR A 68 23.97 -1.56 -20.54
N GLY A 69 24.90 -0.96 -19.80
CA GLY A 69 26.01 -0.20 -20.34
C GLY A 69 25.62 1.23 -20.72
N LYS A 70 26.62 2.09 -20.92
CA LYS A 70 26.39 3.47 -21.36
C LYS A 70 25.85 3.48 -22.79
N ILE A 71 24.74 4.21 -22.98
CA ILE A 71 24.23 4.61 -24.30
C ILE A 71 25.02 5.83 -24.79
#